data_AF-A0A241ZG60-F1
#
_entry.id   AF-A0A241ZG60-F1
#
_cell.length_a   1.000
_cell.length_b   1.000
_cell.length_c   1.000
_cell.angle_alpha   90.00
_cell.angle_beta   90.00
_cell.angle_gamma   90.00
#
_symmetry.space_group_name_H-M   'P 1'
#
loop_
_entity.id
_entity.type
_entity.pdbx_description
1 polymer ?
#
loop_
_entity_poly.entity_id
_entity_poly.type
_entity_poly.pdbx_seq_one_letter_code
_entity_poly.pdbx_strand_id
1 'polypeptide(L)'
;MNYPKMLYKGDLIKFEFTIAVSEEHKEELKSVGWIEHSELSEPIQKTEATQTIAASDKDSVPLEEYEAILNERNEALTKITELEKVIKNGSAENIELHRQLRTKELEGQSADELKAILNERGVTFGARDSKPELVQLVLKSEQV
;
A
#
# COMPACT_ATOMS: atom_id res chain seq x y z
N MET A 1 -13.17 25.79 -47.33
CA MET A 1 -11.87 25.25 -46.88
C MET A 1 -12.02 24.79 -45.44
N ASN A 2 -11.74 23.52 -45.13
CA ASN A 2 -11.84 22.98 -43.77
C ASN A 2 -10.46 23.04 -43.11
N TYR A 3 -10.14 24.21 -42.56
CA TYR A 3 -9.03 24.43 -41.65
C TYR A 3 -9.61 24.78 -40.28
N PRO A 4 -8.93 24.40 -39.18
CA PRO A 4 -7.61 23.77 -39.11
C PRO A 4 -7.57 22.27 -39.48
N LYS A 5 -6.40 21.76 -39.91
CA LYS A 5 -6.11 20.33 -40.12
C LYS A 5 -4.97 19.86 -39.24
N MET A 6 -5.10 18.67 -38.66
CA MET A 6 -4.06 18.04 -37.83
C MET A 6 -3.18 17.12 -38.68
N LEU A 7 -1.86 17.31 -38.58
CA LEU A 7 -0.85 16.48 -39.23
C LEU A 7 0.05 15.83 -38.16
N TYR A 8 0.70 14.74 -38.51
CA TYR A 8 1.39 13.86 -37.58
C TYR A 8 2.80 13.50 -38.06
N LYS A 9 3.67 13.11 -37.13
CA LYS A 9 5.01 12.62 -37.41
C LYS A 9 5.36 11.51 -36.42
N GLY A 10 5.70 10.33 -36.92
CA GLY A 10 5.97 9.14 -36.11
C GLY A 10 5.26 7.91 -36.66
N ASP A 11 4.90 6.98 -35.76
CA ASP A 11 4.12 5.77 -36.05
C ASP A 11 2.79 5.76 -35.29
N LEU A 12 1.95 4.75 -35.48
CA LEU A 12 0.64 4.65 -34.81
C LEU A 12 0.71 4.52 -33.26
N ILE A 13 1.88 4.29 -32.66
CA ILE A 13 2.07 4.15 -31.20
C ILE A 13 2.68 5.43 -30.62
N LYS A 14 3.70 5.98 -31.28
CA LYS A 14 4.46 7.17 -30.86
C LYS A 14 4.48 8.16 -32.01
N PHE A 15 3.60 9.16 -31.90
CA PHE A 15 3.55 10.26 -32.85
C PHE A 15 3.48 11.61 -32.14
N GLU A 16 4.04 12.62 -32.80
CA GLU A 16 3.81 14.03 -32.53
C GLU A 16 2.72 14.55 -33.49
N PHE A 17 2.03 15.63 -33.12
CA PHE A 17 1.04 16.29 -33.98
C PHE A 17 1.26 17.80 -34.06
N THR A 18 0.86 18.39 -35.18
CA THR A 18 0.83 19.84 -35.41
C THR A 18 -0.44 20.22 -36.16
N ILE A 19 -0.78 21.51 -36.15
CA ILE A 19 -2.00 22.05 -36.75
C ILE A 19 -1.66 22.98 -37.91
N ALA A 20 -2.09 22.61 -39.12
CA ALA A 20 -2.09 23.47 -40.29
C ALA A 20 -3.30 24.42 -40.21
N VAL A 21 -3.05 25.73 -40.34
CA VAL A 21 -4.08 26.78 -40.27
C VAL A 21 -4.54 27.28 -41.64
N SER A 22 -3.82 26.94 -42.71
CA SER A 22 -4.14 27.24 -44.12
C SER A 22 -3.60 26.14 -45.03
N GLU A 23 -3.97 26.15 -46.32
CA GLU A 23 -3.44 25.20 -47.31
C GLU A 23 -1.95 25.41 -47.55
N GLU A 24 -1.50 26.66 -47.65
CA GLU A 24 -0.08 27.00 -47.74
C GLU A 24 0.72 26.45 -46.56
N HIS A 25 0.23 26.63 -45.33
CA HIS A 25 0.88 26.08 -44.13
C HIS A 25 0.86 24.53 -44.11
N LYS A 26 -0.19 23.90 -44.66
CA LYS A 26 -0.23 22.44 -44.81
C LYS A 26 0.86 21.94 -45.76
N GLU A 27 1.06 22.61 -46.89
CA GLU A 27 2.09 22.24 -47.87
C GLU A 27 3.49 22.42 -47.31
N GLU A 28 3.75 23.50 -46.57
CA GLU A 28 5.00 23.71 -45.83
C GLU A 28 5.25 22.57 -44.82
N LEU A 29 4.24 22.19 -44.05
CA LEU A 29 4.34 21.10 -43.08
C LEU A 29 4.56 19.74 -43.76
N LYS A 30 3.88 19.48 -44.89
CA LYS A 30 4.12 18.27 -45.69
C LYS A 30 5.55 18.23 -46.24
N SER A 31 6.13 19.37 -46.63
CA SER A 31 7.50 19.46 -47.12
C SER A 31 8.56 19.08 -46.06
N VAL A 32 8.27 19.33 -44.78
CA VAL A 32 9.14 18.95 -43.63
C VAL A 32 8.80 17.58 -43.03
N GLY A 33 7.94 16.81 -43.71
CA GLY A 33 7.63 15.41 -43.40
C GLY A 33 6.49 15.20 -42.41
N TRP A 34 5.59 16.16 -42.24
CA TRP A 34 4.31 15.93 -41.55
C TRP A 34 3.29 15.30 -42.48
N ILE A 35 2.57 14.29 -42.01
CA ILE A 35 1.65 13.48 -42.81
C ILE A 35 0.25 13.43 -42.19
N GLU A 36 -0.75 12.97 -42.93
CA GLU A 36 -2.10 12.79 -42.38
C GLU A 36 -2.14 11.53 -41.49
N HIS A 37 -3.05 11.43 -40.52
CA HIS A 37 -3.10 10.28 -39.60
C HIS A 37 -3.21 8.94 -40.33
N SER A 38 -3.95 8.91 -41.46
CA SER A 38 -4.12 7.72 -42.30
C SER A 38 -2.84 7.27 -43.00
N GLU A 39 -1.82 8.13 -43.05
CA GLU A 39 -0.53 7.87 -43.69
C GLU A 39 0.52 7.42 -42.66
N LEU A 40 0.22 7.46 -41.35
CA LEU A 40 1.12 6.95 -40.31
C LEU A 40 1.40 5.48 -40.54
N SER A 41 2.69 5.13 -40.54
CA SER A 41 3.11 3.75 -40.69
C SER A 41 2.75 2.95 -39.45
N GLU A 42 2.41 1.67 -39.65
CA GLU A 42 2.38 0.72 -38.55
C GLU A 42 3.78 0.66 -37.92
N PRO A 43 3.86 0.55 -36.58
CA PRO A 43 5.13 0.38 -35.90
C PRO A 43 5.83 -0.84 -36.51
N ILE A 44 7.06 -0.64 -36.98
CA ILE A 44 7.88 -1.74 -37.48
C ILE A 44 8.14 -2.66 -36.29
N GLN A 45 7.35 -3.73 -36.18
CA GLN A 45 7.71 -4.86 -35.37
C GLN A 45 9.04 -5.34 -35.94
N LYS A 46 10.11 -5.24 -35.16
CA LYS A 46 11.41 -5.83 -35.48
C LYS A 46 11.16 -7.31 -35.77
N THR A 47 10.97 -7.62 -37.03
CA THR A 47 10.81 -8.98 -37.52
C THR A 47 12.22 -9.50 -37.62
N GLU A 48 12.69 -10.14 -36.54
CA GLU A 48 13.75 -11.12 -36.68
C GLU A 48 13.28 -12.15 -37.71
N ALA A 49 14.03 -12.29 -38.79
CA ALA A 49 13.71 -13.14 -39.90
C ALA A 49 13.53 -14.60 -39.45
N THR A 50 12.29 -15.09 -39.59
CA THR A 50 11.87 -16.48 -39.81
C THR A 50 12.90 -17.56 -39.45
N GLN A 51 12.97 -17.93 -38.18
CA GLN A 51 13.09 -19.33 -37.80
C GLN A 51 11.75 -19.75 -37.19
N THR A 52 11.22 -20.86 -37.68
CA THR A 52 10.10 -21.60 -37.10
C THR A 52 10.37 -21.90 -35.63
N ILE A 53 10.03 -20.97 -34.76
CA ILE A 53 9.89 -21.22 -33.34
C ILE A 53 8.40 -21.44 -33.18
N ALA A 54 8.03 -22.70 -32.99
CA ALA A 54 6.72 -23.07 -32.45
C ALA A 54 6.37 -22.01 -31.41
N ALA A 55 5.19 -21.36 -31.55
CA ALA A 55 4.66 -20.49 -30.51
C ALA A 55 4.74 -21.29 -29.22
N SER A 56 5.78 -21.03 -28.43
CA SER A 56 5.93 -21.70 -27.16
C SER A 56 4.94 -20.97 -26.30
N ASP A 57 3.78 -21.59 -26.17
CA ASP A 57 2.69 -21.36 -25.25
C ASP A 57 3.23 -21.43 -23.80
N LYS A 58 4.17 -20.55 -23.48
CA LYS A 58 4.91 -20.44 -22.22
C LYS A 58 4.45 -19.26 -21.38
N ASP A 59 3.56 -18.43 -21.93
CA ASP A 59 2.93 -17.30 -21.24
C ASP A 59 1.50 -17.62 -20.75
N SER A 60 0.98 -18.81 -21.05
CA SER A 60 -0.35 -19.25 -20.62
C SER A 60 -0.23 -20.18 -19.42
N VAL A 61 -0.64 -19.72 -18.23
CA VAL A 61 -0.82 -20.58 -17.06
C VAL A 61 -2.12 -21.39 -17.26
N PRO A 62 -2.09 -22.73 -17.13
CA PRO A 62 -3.31 -23.54 -17.19
C PRO A 62 -4.37 -23.03 -16.20
N LEU A 63 -5.64 -23.04 -16.61
CA LEU A 63 -6.73 -22.51 -15.79
C LEU A 63 -6.79 -23.21 -14.42
N GLU A 64 -6.54 -24.50 -14.39
CA GLU A 64 -6.49 -25.31 -13.17
C GLU A 64 -5.39 -24.86 -12.21
N GLU A 65 -4.21 -24.47 -12.72
CA GLU A 65 -3.11 -23.95 -11.90
C GLU A 65 -3.46 -22.56 -11.34
N TYR A 66 -4.12 -21.71 -12.14
CA TYR A 66 -4.59 -20.41 -11.69
C TYR A 66 -5.66 -20.53 -10.60
N GLU A 67 -6.63 -21.43 -10.76
CA GLU A 67 -7.67 -21.71 -9.77
C GLU A 67 -7.08 -22.28 -8.47
N ALA A 68 -6.09 -23.17 -8.57
CA ALA A 68 -5.37 -23.69 -7.40
C ALA A 68 -4.68 -22.57 -6.63
N ILE A 69 -3.95 -21.68 -7.32
CA ILE A 69 -3.28 -20.52 -6.70
C ILE A 69 -4.30 -19.57 -6.04
N LEU A 70 -5.45 -19.33 -6.68
CA LEU A 70 -6.50 -18.51 -6.09
C LEU A 70 -7.07 -19.11 -4.81
N ASN A 71 -7.29 -20.43 -4.79
CA ASN A 71 -7.79 -21.13 -3.61
C ASN A 71 -6.77 -21.07 -2.47
N GLU A 72 -5.50 -21.38 -2.73
CA GLU A 72 -4.42 -21.27 -1.73
C GLU A 72 -4.31 -19.84 -1.19
N ARG A 73 -4.40 -18.83 -2.07
CA ARG A 73 -4.38 -17.43 -1.67
C ARG A 73 -5.55 -17.08 -0.76
N ASN A 74 -6.76 -17.57 -1.07
CA ASN A 74 -7.94 -17.31 -0.26
C ASN A 74 -7.86 -18.01 1.11
N GLU A 75 -7.37 -19.24 1.16
CA GLU A 75 -7.11 -19.96 2.42
C GLU A 75 -6.03 -19.27 3.27
N ALA A 76 -4.98 -18.73 2.63
CA ALA A 76 -3.96 -17.95 3.33
C ALA A 76 -4.56 -16.67 3.93
N LEU A 77 -5.42 -15.96 3.18
CA LEU A 77 -6.09 -14.76 3.66
C LEU A 77 -7.05 -15.03 4.84
N THR A 78 -7.81 -16.12 4.79
CA THR A 78 -8.70 -16.49 5.89
C THR A 78 -7.88 -16.80 7.15
N LYS A 79 -6.79 -17.54 7.02
CA LYS A 79 -5.89 -17.86 8.12
C LYS A 79 -5.19 -16.64 8.70
N ILE A 80 -4.76 -15.68 7.87
CA ILE A 80 -4.21 -14.40 8.33
C ILE A 80 -5.25 -13.66 9.18
N THR A 81 -6.49 -13.57 8.69
CA THR A 81 -7.58 -12.88 9.40
C THR A 81 -7.86 -13.54 10.76
N GLU A 82 -7.85 -14.86 10.83
CA GLU A 82 -8.03 -15.60 12.09
C GLU A 82 -6.87 -15.37 13.06
N LEU A 83 -5.62 -15.42 12.57
CA LEU A 83 -4.44 -15.17 13.39
C LEU A 83 -4.42 -13.75 13.94
N GLU A 84 -4.77 -12.74 13.12
CA GLU A 84 -4.89 -11.36 13.57
C GLU A 84 -5.93 -11.22 14.69
N LYS A 85 -7.06 -11.92 14.59
CA LYS A 85 -8.08 -11.96 15.64
C LYS A 85 -7.54 -12.60 16.93
N VAL A 86 -6.81 -13.71 16.82
CA VAL A 86 -6.19 -14.37 17.97
C VAL A 86 -5.17 -13.46 18.63
N ILE A 87 -4.30 -12.80 17.86
CA ILE A 87 -3.30 -11.85 18.37
C ILE A 87 -3.98 -10.67 19.06
N LYS A 88 -5.03 -10.11 18.45
CA LYS A 88 -5.78 -8.99 19.04
C LYS A 88 -6.43 -9.38 20.37
N ASN A 89 -7.07 -10.54 20.41
CA ASN A 89 -7.71 -11.02 21.64
C ASN A 89 -6.68 -11.36 22.72
N GLY A 90 -5.62 -12.09 22.35
CA GLY A 90 -4.55 -12.48 23.26
C GLY A 90 -3.77 -11.29 23.80
N SER A 91 -3.52 -10.26 22.98
CA SER A 91 -2.87 -9.03 23.46
C SER A 91 -3.77 -8.25 24.43
N ALA A 92 -5.07 -8.14 24.15
CA ALA A 92 -6.00 -7.51 25.08
C ALA A 92 -6.10 -8.26 26.43
N GLU A 93 -6.18 -9.59 26.38
CA GLU A 93 -6.18 -10.43 27.59
C GLU A 93 -4.86 -10.31 28.36
N ASN A 94 -3.73 -10.35 27.65
CA ASN A 94 -2.41 -10.24 28.25
C ASN A 94 -2.22 -8.88 28.95
N ILE A 95 -2.65 -7.78 28.33
CA ILE A 95 -2.63 -6.43 28.94
C ILE A 95 -3.44 -6.42 30.24
N GLU A 96 -4.65 -6.99 30.25
CA GLU A 96 -5.49 -7.02 31.45
C GLU A 96 -4.91 -7.94 32.54
N LEU A 97 -4.35 -9.09 32.18
CA LEU A 97 -3.67 -9.98 33.13
C LEU A 97 -2.47 -9.29 33.77
N HIS A 98 -1.64 -8.59 32.98
CA HIS A 98 -0.55 -7.78 33.51
C HIS A 98 -1.06 -6.68 34.43
N ARG A 99 -2.15 -6.00 34.08
CA ARG A 99 -2.77 -4.98 34.93
C ARG A 99 -3.25 -5.56 36.27
N GLN A 100 -3.88 -6.72 36.25
CA GLN A 100 -4.36 -7.41 37.46
C GLN A 100 -3.20 -7.89 38.34
N LEU A 101 -2.19 -8.51 37.74
CA LEU A 101 -0.99 -8.96 38.44
C LEU A 101 -0.29 -7.77 39.11
N ARG A 102 -0.10 -6.68 38.36
CA ARG A 102 0.51 -5.46 38.86
C ARG A 102 -0.31 -4.82 39.98
N THR A 103 -1.63 -4.82 39.89
CA THR A 103 -2.51 -4.34 40.97
C THR A 103 -2.25 -5.12 42.26
N LYS A 104 -2.18 -6.46 42.20
CA LYS A 104 -1.91 -7.30 43.36
C LYS A 104 -0.52 -7.08 43.96
N GLU A 105 0.49 -6.87 43.12
CA GLU A 105 1.84 -6.52 43.58
C GLU A 105 1.83 -5.21 44.38
N LEU A 106 1.15 -4.18 43.85
CA LEU A 106 1.07 -2.86 44.48
C LEU A 106 0.20 -2.87 45.75
N GLU A 107 -0.85 -3.70 45.81
CA GLU A 107 -1.64 -3.91 47.02
C GLU A 107 -0.81 -4.50 48.17
N GLY A 108 0.24 -5.27 47.86
CA GLY A 108 1.20 -5.78 48.84
C GLY A 108 2.16 -4.73 49.40
N GLN A 109 2.36 -3.62 48.70
CA GLN A 109 3.31 -2.57 49.10
C GLN A 109 2.73 -1.62 50.15
N SER A 110 3.60 -1.00 50.94
CA SER A 110 3.26 0.08 51.86
C SER A 110 2.94 1.38 51.12
N ALA A 111 2.26 2.31 51.80
CA ALA A 111 1.96 3.63 51.22
C ALA A 111 3.24 4.42 50.90
N ASP A 112 4.30 4.26 51.69
CA ASP A 112 5.57 4.97 51.48
C ASP A 112 6.33 4.42 50.27
N GLU A 113 6.30 3.10 50.04
CA GLU A 113 6.85 2.47 48.83
C GLU A 113 6.11 2.94 47.56
N LEU A 114 4.78 3.00 47.60
CA LEU A 114 3.98 3.51 46.46
C LEU A 114 4.32 4.97 46.15
N LYS A 115 4.49 5.81 47.17
CA LYS A 115 4.93 7.20 47.00
C LYS A 115 6.34 7.30 46.42
N ALA A 116 7.25 6.42 46.82
CA ALA A 116 8.60 6.36 46.24
C ALA A 116 8.55 6.05 44.74
N ILE A 117 7.75 5.05 44.34
CA ILE A 117 7.54 4.70 42.92
C ILE A 117 6.95 5.89 42.14
N LEU A 118 5.96 6.58 42.70
CA LEU A 118 5.36 7.76 42.07
C LEU A 118 6.37 8.90 41.91
N ASN A 119 7.20 9.15 42.93
CA ASN A 119 8.26 10.15 42.88
C ASN A 119 9.31 9.82 41.82
N GLU A 120 9.76 8.56 41.72
CA GLU A 120 10.70 8.11 40.69
C GLU A 120 10.15 8.34 39.27
N ARG A 121 8.83 8.24 39.12
CA ARG A 121 8.12 8.47 37.86
C ARG A 121 7.73 9.93 37.61
N GLY A 122 8.02 10.83 38.55
CA GLY A 122 7.61 12.23 38.46
C GLY A 122 6.10 12.45 38.54
N VAL A 123 5.35 11.54 39.14
CA VAL A 123 3.89 11.63 39.31
C VAL A 123 3.56 12.27 40.65
N THR A 124 2.80 13.36 40.62
CA THR A 124 2.35 14.05 41.83
C THR A 124 1.21 13.31 42.52
N PHE A 125 1.21 13.29 43.84
CA PHE A 125 0.15 12.72 44.67
C PHE A 125 -0.15 13.64 45.87
N GLY A 126 -1.33 13.52 46.45
CA GLY A 126 -1.73 14.24 47.65
C GLY A 126 -1.12 13.63 48.91
N ALA A 127 -0.77 14.47 49.89
CA ALA A 127 -0.20 14.01 51.16
C ALA A 127 -1.14 13.08 51.95
N ARG A 128 -2.46 13.19 51.70
CA ARG A 128 -3.53 12.42 52.36
C ARG A 128 -4.14 11.35 51.45
N ASP A 129 -3.58 11.13 50.26
CA ASP A 129 -4.08 10.10 49.35
C ASP A 129 -4.02 8.74 50.03
N SER A 130 -5.14 8.04 49.94
CA SER A 130 -5.29 6.70 50.46
C SER A 130 -4.44 5.72 49.65
N LYS A 131 -4.07 4.60 50.28
CA LYS A 131 -3.31 3.54 49.59
C LYS A 131 -3.95 3.11 48.26
N PRO A 132 -5.29 2.90 48.16
CA PRO A 132 -5.93 2.60 46.88
C PRO A 132 -5.75 3.70 45.81
N GLU A 133 -5.78 4.97 46.19
CA GLU A 133 -5.57 6.10 45.26
C GLU A 133 -4.13 6.10 44.73
N LEU A 134 -3.15 5.86 45.60
CA LEU A 134 -1.74 5.75 45.21
C LEU A 134 -1.51 4.57 44.24
N VAL A 135 -2.13 3.41 44.49
CA VAL A 135 -2.09 2.26 43.57
C VAL A 135 -2.64 2.63 42.20
N GLN A 136 -3.79 3.31 42.14
CA GLN A 136 -4.37 3.75 40.87
C GLN A 136 -3.47 4.74 40.12
N LEU A 137 -2.82 5.66 40.83
CA LEU A 137 -1.87 6.61 40.23
C LEU A 137 -0.67 5.86 39.62
N VAL A 138 -0.11 4.87 40.32
CA VAL A 138 1.00 4.07 39.81
C VAL A 138 0.57 3.33 38.55
N LEU A 139 -0.58 2.64 38.57
CA LEU A 139 -1.09 1.91 37.40
C LEU A 139 -1.34 2.83 36.20
N LYS A 140 -1.90 4.02 36.41
CA LYS A 140 -2.10 4.99 35.31
C LYS A 140 -0.80 5.49 34.71
N SER A 141 0.23 5.66 35.53
CA SER A 141 1.56 6.07 35.06
C SER A 141 2.31 4.98 34.29
N GLU A 142 1.84 3.73 34.34
CA GLU A 142 2.42 2.57 33.64
C GLU A 142 1.77 2.33 32.26
N GLN A 143 0.64 2.94 31.97
CA GLN A 143 -0.14 2.75 30.74
C GLN A 143 0.31 3.70 29.59
N VAL A 144 1.61 3.80 29.35
CA VAL A 144 2.20 4.59 28.24
C VAL A 144 2.43 3.71 27.02
#